data_AF-A0A6P4HTD6-F1
#
_entry.id   AF-A0A6P4HTD6-F1
#
_cell.length_a   1.000
_cell.length_b   1.000
_cell.length_c   1.000
_cell.angle_alpha   90.00
_cell.angle_beta   90.00
_cell.angle_gamma   90.00
#
_symmetry.space_group_name_H-M   'P 1'
#
loop_
_entity.id
_entity.type
_entity.pdbx_description
1 polymer ?
#
loop_
_entity_poly.entity_id
_entity_poly.type
_entity_poly.pdbx_seq_one_letter_code
_entity_poly.pdbx_strand_id
1 'polypeptide(L)'
;MARAERSLGLLISIACWGSWLICLTLADPAHIRERSASLASPTVQAVERLFNQVLYTTIEDARQRLPHLNASDAIDRQYFEDLDSIAANEDYYSTAYYIFAWINSQLMTHQSPDKLLLEVLPGEKIAIRNFFGKVRPHLTKYLRLSRQDRLEFMSNITRWASESEDSLVTYYLEFPRTLQQQLPELQLMDYTKLAKALLEGVATGIWSVL
;
A
#
# COMPACT_ATOMS: atom_id res chain seq x y z
N MET A 1 64.13 2.58 70.17
CA MET A 1 63.79 1.32 69.47
C MET A 1 62.29 1.08 69.62
N ALA A 2 61.51 1.39 68.59
CA ALA A 2 60.14 0.93 68.43
C ALA A 2 59.81 0.97 66.93
N ARG A 3 59.22 -0.13 66.48
CA ARG A 3 59.08 -0.63 65.12
C ARG A 3 57.79 -0.08 64.51
N ALA A 4 57.81 0.37 63.25
CA ALA A 4 56.60 0.59 62.46
C ALA A 4 56.87 0.20 61.00
N GLU A 5 56.72 -1.09 60.73
CA GLU A 5 56.43 -1.60 59.39
C GLU A 5 54.91 -1.66 59.24
N ARG A 6 54.37 -1.15 58.13
CA ARG A 6 53.64 -1.93 57.11
C ARG A 6 52.80 -1.00 56.24
N SER A 7 53.12 -1.04 54.95
CA SER A 7 52.22 -0.66 53.87
C SER A 7 50.98 -1.55 53.90
N LEU A 8 49.82 -0.97 53.61
CA LEU A 8 48.70 -1.70 53.03
C LEU A 8 47.83 -0.71 52.25
N GLY A 9 47.99 -0.73 50.93
CA GLY A 9 46.95 -0.22 50.03
C GLY A 9 45.82 -1.24 49.95
N LEU A 10 44.59 -0.75 49.84
CA LEU A 10 43.59 -1.23 48.88
C LEU A 10 42.29 -0.44 49.04
N LEU A 11 41.92 0.21 47.93
CA LEU A 11 40.65 0.84 47.66
C LEU A 11 39.52 -0.18 47.84
N ILE A 12 38.58 0.10 48.73
CA ILE A 12 37.30 -0.62 48.83
C ILE A 12 36.26 0.20 48.08
N SER A 13 36.13 -0.09 46.79
CA SER A 13 34.89 0.08 46.03
C SER A 13 34.06 -1.20 46.17
N ILE A 14 32.76 -1.11 45.83
CA ILE A 14 31.75 -2.19 45.74
C ILE A 14 30.81 -2.26 46.96
N ALA A 15 29.62 -1.69 46.82
CA ALA A 15 28.41 -2.44 46.48
C ALA A 15 27.19 -1.51 46.49
N CYS A 16 26.64 -1.27 45.31
CA CYS A 16 25.40 -0.55 45.06
C CYS A 16 24.22 -1.43 45.54
N TRP A 17 23.57 -1.02 46.63
CA TRP A 17 22.35 -1.65 47.14
C TRP A 17 21.13 -0.79 46.75
N GLY A 18 20.12 -1.44 46.18
CA GLY A 18 18.73 -1.09 46.50
C GLY A 18 17.91 -0.36 45.44
N SER A 19 17.31 -1.15 44.55
CA SER A 19 15.86 -1.11 44.28
C SER A 19 15.20 0.22 43.95
N TRP A 20 15.14 0.54 42.66
CA TRP A 20 14.03 1.35 42.13
C TRP A 20 13.07 0.44 41.36
N LEU A 21 11.88 0.27 41.95
CA LEU A 21 10.72 -0.41 41.41
C LEU A 21 10.38 0.15 40.02
N ILE A 22 10.55 -0.65 38.98
CA ILE A 22 9.93 -0.39 37.70
C ILE A 22 8.50 -0.92 37.80
N CYS A 23 7.54 -0.01 37.93
CA CYS A 23 6.12 -0.29 37.72
C CYS A 23 5.95 -0.84 36.29
N LEU A 24 5.85 -2.16 36.18
CA LEU A 24 5.26 -2.83 35.03
C LEU A 24 3.79 -2.40 34.97
N THR A 25 3.52 -1.32 34.26
CA THR A 25 2.17 -1.01 33.80
C THR A 25 1.80 -2.11 32.82
N LEU A 26 0.88 -2.99 33.23
CA LEU A 26 0.13 -3.83 32.31
C LEU A 26 -0.58 -2.88 31.35
N ALA A 27 0.02 -2.67 30.17
CA ALA A 27 -0.60 -1.90 29.11
C ALA A 27 -1.85 -2.67 28.67
N ASP A 28 -3.01 -2.09 28.99
CA ASP A 28 -4.31 -2.63 28.63
C ASP A 28 -4.40 -2.77 27.11
N PRO A 29 -4.61 -3.99 26.56
CA PRO A 29 -4.71 -4.21 25.13
C PRO A 29 -5.85 -3.40 24.48
N ALA A 30 -6.88 -3.00 25.24
CA ALA A 30 -7.94 -2.12 24.75
C ALA A 30 -7.42 -0.72 24.38
N HIS A 31 -6.56 -0.14 25.21
CA HIS A 31 -5.97 1.18 24.95
C HIS A 31 -4.96 1.19 23.81
N ILE A 32 -4.24 0.08 23.60
CA ILE A 32 -3.35 -0.08 22.44
C ILE A 32 -4.17 -0.12 21.14
N ARG A 33 -5.31 -0.82 21.15
CA ARG A 33 -6.21 -0.93 19.99
C ARG A 33 -6.87 0.42 19.64
N GLU A 34 -7.39 1.15 20.61
CA GLU A 34 -7.96 2.49 20.38
C GLU A 34 -6.92 3.50 19.89
N ARG A 35 -5.71 3.47 20.47
CA ARG A 35 -4.61 4.33 20.04
C ARG A 35 -4.18 4.00 18.61
N SER A 36 -4.08 2.72 18.26
CA SER A 36 -3.76 2.28 16.89
C SER A 36 -4.83 2.73 15.89
N ALA A 37 -6.12 2.61 16.22
CA ALA A 37 -7.22 3.06 15.36
C ALA A 37 -7.19 4.59 15.15
N SER A 38 -6.91 5.38 16.19
CA SER A 38 -6.77 6.83 16.07
C SER A 38 -5.57 7.28 15.22
N LEU A 39 -4.49 6.50 15.23
CA LEU A 39 -3.26 6.77 14.47
C LEU A 39 -3.35 6.27 13.01
N ALA A 40 -4.11 5.21 12.78
CA ALA A 40 -4.29 4.58 11.48
C ALA A 40 -5.17 5.42 10.55
N SER A 41 -6.29 5.97 11.03
CA SER A 41 -7.28 6.66 10.20
C SER A 41 -6.70 7.76 9.28
N PRO A 42 -5.86 8.69 9.76
CA PRO A 42 -5.25 9.70 8.88
C PRO A 42 -4.31 9.11 7.83
N THR A 43 -3.65 8.01 8.16
CA THR A 43 -2.74 7.30 7.25
C THR A 43 -3.54 6.57 6.18
N VAL A 44 -4.59 5.83 6.57
CA VAL A 44 -5.53 5.15 5.66
C VAL A 44 -6.11 6.14 4.67
N GLN A 45 -6.73 7.23 5.15
CA GLN A 45 -7.33 8.25 4.27
C GLN A 45 -6.33 8.86 3.29
N ALA A 46 -5.09 9.12 3.74
CA ALA A 46 -4.05 9.66 2.88
C ALA A 46 -3.63 8.67 1.79
N VAL A 47 -3.45 7.40 2.15
CA VAL A 47 -3.05 6.34 1.24
C VAL A 47 -4.18 6.03 0.24
N GLU A 48 -5.42 5.87 0.70
CA GLU A 48 -6.59 5.65 -0.15
C GLU A 48 -6.76 6.78 -1.16
N ARG A 49 -6.67 8.05 -0.72
CA ARG A 49 -6.78 9.19 -1.63
C ARG A 49 -5.70 9.16 -2.73
N LEU A 50 -4.47 8.81 -2.37
CA LEU A 50 -3.37 8.72 -3.33
C LEU A 50 -3.55 7.55 -4.30
N PHE A 51 -4.05 6.42 -3.81
CA PHE A 51 -4.37 5.25 -4.63
C PHE A 51 -5.50 5.58 -5.61
N ASN A 52 -6.62 6.09 -5.10
CA ASN A 52 -7.77 6.53 -5.88
C ASN A 52 -7.42 7.59 -6.92
N GLN A 53 -6.44 8.46 -6.62
CA GLN A 53 -5.95 9.43 -7.58
C GLN A 53 -5.34 8.77 -8.82
N VAL A 54 -4.53 7.72 -8.66
CA VAL A 54 -3.94 7.00 -9.79
C VAL A 54 -5.04 6.34 -10.62
N LEU A 55 -5.96 5.61 -9.98
CA LEU A 55 -7.10 4.99 -10.65
C LEU A 55 -7.88 5.99 -11.49
N TYR A 56 -8.27 7.11 -10.88
CA TYR A 56 -9.00 8.18 -11.56
C TYR A 56 -8.21 8.72 -12.77
N THR A 57 -6.94 9.11 -12.58
CA THR A 57 -6.17 9.72 -13.67
C THR A 57 -5.93 8.78 -14.84
N THR A 58 -5.67 7.50 -14.57
CA THR A 58 -5.45 6.50 -15.62
C THR A 58 -6.72 6.24 -16.41
N ILE A 59 -7.86 6.12 -15.72
CA ILE A 59 -9.15 5.87 -16.39
C ILE A 59 -9.56 7.05 -17.25
N GLU A 60 -9.39 8.28 -16.76
CA GLU A 60 -9.67 9.46 -17.57
C GLU A 60 -8.76 9.55 -18.79
N ASP A 61 -7.46 9.25 -18.65
CA ASP A 61 -6.53 9.23 -19.78
C ASP A 61 -6.91 8.14 -20.81
N ALA A 62 -7.23 6.93 -20.33
CA ALA A 62 -7.71 5.84 -21.17
C ALA A 62 -9.00 6.21 -21.92
N ARG A 63 -9.96 6.81 -21.22
CA ARG A 63 -11.23 7.28 -21.79
C ARG A 63 -11.02 8.32 -22.89
N GLN A 64 -10.09 9.25 -22.71
CA GLN A 64 -9.80 10.28 -23.71
C GLN A 64 -9.14 9.73 -24.98
N ARG A 65 -8.35 8.67 -24.84
CA ARG A 65 -7.61 8.04 -25.95
C ARG A 65 -8.44 7.04 -26.73
N LEU A 66 -9.29 6.28 -26.05
CA LEU A 66 -10.09 5.19 -26.64
C LEU A 66 -10.82 5.58 -27.95
N PRO A 67 -11.49 6.75 -28.08
CA PRO A 67 -12.18 7.13 -29.32
C PRO A 67 -11.27 7.32 -30.53
N HIS A 68 -9.98 7.57 -30.31
CA HIS A 68 -8.99 7.79 -31.36
C HIS A 68 -8.30 6.48 -31.80
N LEU A 69 -8.59 5.37 -31.11
CA LEU A 69 -8.02 4.06 -31.38
C LEU A 69 -9.00 3.23 -32.20
N ASN A 70 -8.79 3.18 -33.52
CA ASN A 70 -9.63 2.44 -34.48
C ASN A 70 -9.72 0.91 -34.26
N ALA A 71 -9.02 0.36 -33.26
CA ALA A 71 -8.85 -1.08 -33.06
C ALA A 71 -8.42 -1.44 -31.62
N SER A 72 -9.01 -0.85 -30.58
CA SER A 72 -8.81 -1.39 -29.23
C SER A 72 -9.83 -2.49 -28.98
N ASP A 73 -9.38 -3.74 -29.08
CA ASP A 73 -10.13 -4.92 -28.64
C ASP A 73 -10.09 -5.08 -27.10
N ALA A 74 -9.41 -4.17 -26.40
CA ALA A 74 -9.07 -4.36 -24.99
C ALA A 74 -10.21 -4.04 -24.04
N ILE A 75 -11.04 -3.00 -24.28
CA ILE A 75 -12.13 -2.67 -23.35
C ILE A 75 -13.26 -1.92 -24.07
N ASP A 76 -14.49 -2.41 -23.89
CA ASP A 76 -15.67 -1.76 -24.44
C ASP A 76 -15.91 -0.40 -23.77
N ARG A 77 -16.32 0.58 -24.58
CA ARG A 77 -16.71 1.92 -24.11
C ARG A 77 -17.78 1.87 -23.01
N GLN A 78 -18.63 0.85 -23.05
CA GLN A 78 -19.69 0.59 -22.06
C GLN A 78 -19.15 0.58 -20.62
N TYR A 79 -17.95 0.05 -20.36
CA TYR A 79 -17.39 0.00 -19.01
C TYR A 79 -17.13 1.41 -18.43
N PHE A 80 -16.79 2.39 -19.27
CA PHE A 80 -16.60 3.77 -18.82
C PHE A 80 -17.93 4.50 -18.61
N GLU A 81 -18.96 4.16 -19.39
CA GLU A 81 -20.31 4.70 -19.25
C GLU A 81 -21.00 4.15 -17.99
N ASP A 82 -20.80 2.86 -17.72
CA ASP A 82 -21.24 2.21 -16.48
C ASP A 82 -20.58 2.86 -15.27
N LEU A 83 -19.28 3.18 -15.35
CA LEU A 83 -18.56 3.89 -14.29
C LEU A 83 -19.17 5.27 -13.98
N ASP A 84 -19.64 6.01 -14.99
CA ASP A 84 -20.27 7.33 -14.81
C ASP A 84 -21.68 7.23 -14.22
N SER A 85 -22.35 6.07 -14.37
CA SER A 85 -23.66 5.81 -13.77
C SER A 85 -23.59 5.56 -12.26
N ILE A 86 -22.40 5.26 -11.73
CA ILE A 86 -22.17 5.02 -10.31
C ILE A 86 -21.98 6.36 -9.61
N ALA A 87 -22.90 6.70 -8.70
CA ALA A 87 -22.75 7.88 -7.86
C ALA A 87 -21.46 7.78 -7.03
N ALA A 88 -20.61 8.82 -7.07
CA ALA A 88 -19.26 8.88 -6.48
C ALA A 88 -19.14 8.34 -5.04
N ASN A 89 -18.96 7.01 -4.92
CA ASN A 89 -18.91 6.26 -3.67
C ASN A 89 -17.87 5.12 -3.77
N GLU A 90 -17.89 4.19 -2.82
CA GLU A 90 -17.01 3.01 -2.80
C GLU A 90 -17.12 2.13 -4.06
N ASP A 91 -18.31 2.01 -4.64
CA ASP A 91 -18.54 1.18 -5.81
C ASP A 91 -17.83 1.76 -7.06
N TYR A 92 -17.70 3.09 -7.14
CA TYR A 92 -16.93 3.76 -8.22
C TYR A 92 -15.48 3.29 -8.21
N TYR A 93 -14.79 3.35 -7.07
CA TYR A 93 -13.36 3.02 -7.02
C TYR A 93 -13.09 1.52 -7.13
N SER A 94 -14.02 0.66 -6.71
CA SER A 94 -13.93 -0.78 -6.99
C SER A 94 -14.10 -1.11 -8.48
N THR A 95 -14.99 -0.39 -9.18
CA THR A 95 -15.18 -0.51 -10.64
C THR A 95 -13.98 0.05 -11.39
N ALA A 96 -13.47 1.20 -10.95
CA ALA A 96 -12.26 1.81 -11.47
C ALA A 96 -11.03 0.89 -11.34
N TYR A 97 -10.86 0.25 -10.17
CA TYR A 97 -9.82 -0.74 -9.96
C TYR A 97 -9.92 -1.91 -10.95
N TYR A 98 -11.14 -2.39 -11.21
CA TYR A 98 -11.37 -3.46 -12.18
C TYR A 98 -11.02 -3.06 -13.61
N ILE A 99 -11.48 -1.88 -14.06
CA ILE A 99 -11.15 -1.32 -15.38
C ILE A 99 -9.63 -1.15 -15.53
N PHE A 100 -8.98 -0.62 -14.51
CA PHE A 100 -7.52 -0.46 -14.47
C PHE A 100 -6.80 -1.81 -14.62
N ALA A 101 -7.24 -2.83 -13.87
CA ALA A 101 -6.66 -4.17 -13.95
C ALA A 101 -6.88 -4.82 -15.33
N TRP A 102 -8.05 -4.58 -15.93
CA TRP A 102 -8.38 -5.09 -17.26
C TRP A 102 -7.50 -4.47 -18.35
N ILE A 103 -7.36 -3.14 -18.38
CA ILE A 103 -6.46 -2.42 -19.31
C ILE A 103 -5.03 -2.97 -19.20
N ASN A 104 -4.58 -3.28 -18.00
CA ASN A 104 -3.23 -3.76 -17.73
C ASN A 104 -3.06 -5.30 -17.76
N SER A 105 -4.10 -6.05 -18.11
CA SER A 105 -4.11 -7.52 -18.05
C SER A 105 -3.04 -8.18 -18.92
N GLN A 106 -2.70 -7.56 -20.05
CA GLN A 106 -1.67 -8.06 -20.96
C GLN A 106 -0.26 -7.97 -20.36
N LEU A 107 0.01 -6.98 -19.50
CA LEU A 107 1.28 -6.92 -18.76
C LEU A 107 1.41 -8.07 -17.77
N MET A 108 0.31 -8.41 -17.08
CA MET A 108 0.28 -9.47 -16.07
C MET A 108 0.32 -10.88 -16.68
N THR A 109 -0.20 -11.04 -17.90
CA THR A 109 -0.20 -12.32 -18.64
C THR A 109 0.98 -12.46 -19.61
N HIS A 110 1.93 -11.51 -19.59
CA HIS A 110 3.08 -11.45 -20.49
C HIS A 110 2.69 -11.53 -21.98
N GLN A 111 1.54 -10.95 -22.34
CA GLN A 111 1.07 -10.82 -23.70
C GLN A 111 1.52 -9.49 -24.30
N SER A 112 1.46 -9.36 -25.63
CA SER A 112 1.75 -8.09 -26.29
C SER A 112 0.71 -7.05 -25.88
N PRO A 113 1.12 -5.87 -25.38
CA PRO A 113 0.21 -4.77 -25.10
C PRO A 113 -0.58 -4.33 -26.34
N ASP A 114 -1.86 -4.02 -26.14
CA ASP A 114 -2.70 -3.39 -27.15
C ASP A 114 -2.36 -1.90 -27.29
N LYS A 115 -2.99 -1.24 -28.26
CA LYS A 115 -2.71 0.19 -28.52
C LYS A 115 -3.12 1.09 -27.36
N LEU A 116 -4.21 0.77 -26.65
CA LEU A 116 -4.66 1.58 -25.53
C LEU A 116 -3.63 1.54 -24.41
N LEU A 117 -3.20 0.34 -24.01
CA LEU A 117 -2.19 0.12 -23.00
C LEU A 117 -0.87 0.82 -23.36
N LEU A 118 -0.41 0.70 -24.61
CA LEU A 118 0.82 1.39 -25.05
C LEU A 118 0.76 2.91 -24.91
N GLU A 119 -0.41 3.51 -25.09
CA GLU A 119 -0.57 4.96 -24.99
C GLU A 119 -0.69 5.47 -23.54
N VAL A 120 -1.38 4.73 -22.67
CA VAL A 120 -1.61 5.16 -21.27
C VAL A 120 -0.45 4.79 -20.34
N LEU A 121 0.25 3.69 -20.61
CA LEU A 121 1.26 3.11 -19.72
C LEU A 121 2.39 4.08 -19.32
N PRO A 122 2.94 4.93 -20.22
CA PRO A 122 3.98 5.89 -19.83
C PRO A 122 3.51 6.88 -18.76
N GLY A 123 2.29 7.41 -18.92
CA GLY A 123 1.67 8.32 -17.95
C GLY A 123 1.31 7.62 -16.65
N GLU A 124 0.75 6.42 -16.75
CA GLU A 124 0.40 5.57 -15.62
C GLU A 124 1.61 5.25 -14.74
N LYS A 125 2.74 4.84 -15.31
CA LYS A 125 3.97 4.56 -14.55
C LYS A 125 4.46 5.78 -13.77
N ILE A 126 4.34 6.99 -14.34
CA ILE A 126 4.68 8.24 -13.65
C ILE A 126 3.73 8.46 -12.47
N ALA A 127 2.43 8.26 -12.66
CA ALA A 127 1.42 8.38 -11.60
C ALA A 127 1.69 7.39 -10.45
N ILE A 128 2.02 6.13 -10.77
CA ILE A 128 2.33 5.10 -9.78
C ILE A 128 3.62 5.40 -9.00
N ARG A 129 4.71 5.82 -9.67
CA ARG A 129 5.93 6.25 -8.96
C ARG A 129 5.64 7.39 -8.00
N ASN A 130 4.85 8.36 -8.44
CA ASN A 130 4.43 9.48 -7.61
C ASN A 130 3.58 9.03 -6.42
N PHE A 131 2.72 8.03 -6.61
CA PHE A 131 1.97 7.39 -5.53
C PHE A 131 2.93 6.83 -4.47
N PHE A 132 3.88 5.97 -4.83
CA PHE A 132 4.81 5.38 -3.87
C PHE A 132 5.69 6.45 -3.18
N GLY A 133 6.15 7.45 -3.94
CA GLY A 133 6.91 8.58 -3.40
C GLY A 133 6.13 9.39 -2.35
N LYS A 134 4.83 9.62 -2.58
CA LYS A 134 3.94 10.37 -1.68
C LYS A 134 3.44 9.53 -0.50
N VAL A 135 3.22 8.24 -0.68
CA VAL A 135 2.78 7.32 0.38
C VAL A 135 3.89 7.09 1.41
N ARG A 136 5.15 7.02 0.98
CA ARG A 136 6.32 6.80 1.85
C ARG A 136 6.31 7.64 3.14
N PRO A 137 6.23 8.99 3.12
CA PRO A 137 6.24 9.78 4.35
C PRO A 137 5.04 9.51 5.29
N HIS A 138 3.87 9.15 4.76
CA HIS A 138 2.72 8.76 5.57
C HIS A 138 2.98 7.46 6.32
N LEU A 139 3.47 6.43 5.62
CA LEU A 139 3.82 5.14 6.22
C LEU A 139 4.98 5.26 7.20
N THR A 140 6.03 6.01 6.87
CA THR A 140 7.15 6.27 7.79
C THR A 140 6.69 6.96 9.07
N LYS A 141 5.83 7.98 8.95
CA LYS A 141 5.26 8.67 10.12
C LYS A 141 4.44 7.71 10.96
N TYR A 142 3.60 6.89 10.35
CA TYR A 142 2.78 5.89 11.02
C TYR A 142 3.66 4.90 11.80
N LEU A 143 4.59 4.20 11.13
CA LEU A 143 5.48 3.21 11.73
C LEU A 143 6.27 3.77 12.92
N ARG A 144 6.76 5.01 12.80
CA ARG A 144 7.46 5.70 13.89
C ARG A 144 6.55 5.93 15.10
N LEU A 145 5.29 6.35 14.88
CA LEU A 145 4.34 6.62 15.95
C LEU A 145 3.77 5.35 16.58
N SER A 146 3.58 4.29 15.78
CA SER A 146 3.14 2.96 16.21
C SER A 146 4.28 2.11 16.79
N ARG A 147 5.53 2.58 16.68
CA ARG A 147 6.76 1.87 17.11
C ARG A 147 6.92 0.51 16.45
N GLN A 148 6.50 0.39 15.19
CA GLN A 148 6.67 -0.81 14.40
C GLN A 148 7.88 -0.68 13.49
N ASP A 149 8.65 -1.77 13.37
CA ASP A 149 9.71 -1.87 12.39
C ASP A 149 9.28 -2.74 11.19
N ARG A 150 9.47 -2.20 9.99
CA ARG A 150 9.05 -2.77 8.70
C ARG A 150 10.04 -2.37 7.60
N LEU A 151 11.33 -2.58 7.85
CA LEU A 151 12.42 -2.15 6.96
C LEU A 151 12.25 -2.65 5.52
N GLU A 152 11.93 -3.94 5.35
CA GLU A 152 11.77 -4.54 4.02
C GLU A 152 10.61 -3.91 3.25
N PHE A 153 9.45 -3.77 3.89
CA PHE A 153 8.29 -3.10 3.31
C PHE A 153 8.63 -1.65 2.91
N MET A 154 9.26 -0.88 3.78
CA MET A 154 9.65 0.50 3.47
C MET A 154 10.74 0.61 2.39
N SER A 155 11.62 -0.38 2.30
CA SER A 155 12.63 -0.49 1.24
C SER A 155 11.96 -0.74 -0.11
N ASN A 156 10.97 -1.64 -0.17
CA ASN A 156 10.16 -1.88 -1.35
C ASN A 156 9.40 -0.62 -1.79
N ILE A 157 8.73 0.08 -0.87
CA ILE A 157 8.05 1.36 -1.18
C ILE A 157 9.02 2.38 -1.76
N THR A 158 10.25 2.43 -1.24
CA THR A 158 11.28 3.35 -1.74
C THR A 158 11.76 2.95 -3.13
N ARG A 159 11.98 1.65 -3.37
CA ARG A 159 12.39 1.12 -4.68
C ARG A 159 11.32 1.38 -5.74
N TRP A 160 10.05 1.09 -5.42
CA TRP A 160 8.92 1.25 -6.35
C TRP A 160 8.69 2.71 -6.76
N ALA A 161 9.09 3.68 -5.93
CA ALA A 161 9.05 5.10 -6.29
C ALA A 161 10.01 5.48 -7.42
N SER A 162 11.00 4.65 -7.74
CA SER A 162 11.99 4.84 -8.81
C SER A 162 11.94 3.76 -9.90
N GLU A 163 11.02 2.80 -9.80
CA GLU A 163 10.92 1.66 -10.72
C GLU A 163 10.52 2.11 -12.13
N SER A 164 11.15 1.51 -13.14
CA SER A 164 10.87 1.79 -14.56
C SER A 164 10.21 0.63 -15.28
N GLU A 165 10.36 -0.58 -14.74
CA GLU A 165 9.84 -1.82 -15.32
C GLU A 165 8.30 -1.87 -15.27
N ASP A 166 7.71 -2.65 -16.19
CA ASP A 166 6.25 -2.86 -16.25
C ASP A 166 5.70 -3.52 -14.98
N SER A 167 6.55 -4.27 -14.26
CA SER A 167 6.21 -4.87 -12.96
C SER A 167 5.72 -3.85 -11.92
N LEU A 168 6.02 -2.56 -12.11
CA LEU A 168 5.50 -1.47 -11.30
C LEU A 168 3.97 -1.46 -11.22
N VAL A 169 3.29 -1.77 -12.33
CA VAL A 169 1.83 -1.81 -12.41
C VAL A 169 1.27 -2.92 -11.51
N THR A 170 1.93 -4.09 -11.52
CA THR A 170 1.58 -5.21 -10.65
C THR A 170 1.78 -4.87 -9.18
N TYR A 171 2.91 -4.26 -8.80
CA TYR A 171 3.12 -3.83 -7.41
C TYR A 171 2.08 -2.83 -6.93
N TYR A 172 1.62 -1.94 -7.81
CA TYR A 172 0.54 -1.02 -7.51
C TYR A 172 -0.79 -1.75 -7.28
N LEU A 173 -1.19 -2.65 -8.18
CA LEU A 173 -2.42 -3.43 -8.05
C LEU A 173 -2.46 -4.30 -6.79
N GLU A 174 -1.32 -4.87 -6.39
CA GLU A 174 -1.19 -5.71 -5.21
C GLU A 174 -0.99 -4.91 -3.91
N PHE A 175 -0.79 -3.59 -3.99
CA PHE A 175 -0.46 -2.77 -2.84
C PHE A 175 -1.52 -2.83 -1.73
N PRO A 176 -2.85 -2.74 -1.97
CA PRO A 176 -3.84 -2.84 -0.90
C PRO A 176 -3.73 -4.14 -0.10
N ARG A 177 -3.53 -5.27 -0.80
CA ARG A 177 -3.35 -6.59 -0.18
C ARG A 177 -2.03 -6.66 0.59
N THR A 178 -0.95 -6.16 0.00
CA THR A 178 0.37 -6.13 0.64
C THR A 178 0.33 -5.29 1.91
N LEU A 179 -0.34 -4.13 1.87
CA LEU A 179 -0.52 -3.26 3.03
C LEU A 179 -1.30 -3.97 4.13
N GLN A 180 -2.42 -4.61 3.80
CA GLN A 180 -3.21 -5.37 4.77
C GLN A 180 -2.42 -6.53 5.41
N GLN A 181 -1.56 -7.22 4.65
CA GLN A 181 -0.73 -8.30 5.17
C GLN A 181 0.36 -7.79 6.13
N GLN A 182 0.97 -6.65 5.82
CA GLN A 182 2.09 -6.10 6.60
C GLN A 182 1.65 -5.24 7.79
N LEU A 183 0.52 -4.54 7.62
CA LEU A 183 -0.07 -3.52 8.49
C LEU A 183 -1.61 -3.62 8.43
N PRO A 184 -2.21 -4.67 9.02
CA PRO A 184 -3.66 -4.94 8.92
C PRO A 184 -4.54 -3.81 9.45
N GLU A 185 -4.03 -2.98 10.35
CA GLU A 185 -4.71 -1.80 10.86
C GLU A 185 -4.77 -0.63 9.87
N LEU A 186 -3.98 -0.67 8.78
CA LEU A 186 -4.04 0.28 7.66
C LEU A 186 -4.87 -0.27 6.49
N GLN A 187 -5.90 -1.06 6.77
CA GLN A 187 -6.78 -1.60 5.75
C GLN A 187 -7.44 -0.47 4.94
N LEU A 188 -7.30 -0.54 3.62
CA LEU A 188 -8.00 0.30 2.66
C LEU A 188 -9.38 -0.31 2.33
N MET A 189 -10.21 0.42 1.60
CA MET A 189 -11.45 -0.12 1.03
C MET A 189 -11.24 -1.43 0.23
N ASP A 190 -12.30 -2.24 0.12
CA ASP A 190 -12.22 -3.47 -0.67
C ASP A 190 -12.36 -3.17 -2.17
N TYR A 191 -11.24 -2.78 -2.78
CA TYR A 191 -11.13 -2.59 -4.23
C TYR A 191 -11.48 -3.86 -5.02
N THR A 192 -11.36 -5.05 -4.42
CA THR A 192 -11.63 -6.34 -5.07
C THR A 192 -13.08 -6.79 -4.96
N LYS A 193 -13.94 -6.04 -4.27
CA LYS A 193 -15.37 -6.36 -4.08
C LYS A 193 -16.07 -6.68 -5.40
N LEU A 194 -15.85 -5.86 -6.44
CA LEU A 194 -16.49 -6.06 -7.75
C LEU A 194 -15.88 -7.25 -8.51
N ALA A 195 -14.55 -7.44 -8.44
CA ALA A 195 -13.90 -8.60 -9.03
C ALA A 195 -14.39 -9.91 -8.39
N LYS A 196 -14.59 -9.94 -7.07
CA LYS A 196 -15.19 -11.07 -6.34
C LYS A 196 -16.65 -11.28 -6.72
N ALA A 197 -17.45 -10.22 -6.78
CA ALA A 197 -18.85 -10.30 -7.20
C ALA A 197 -18.99 -10.80 -8.65
N LEU A 198 -18.07 -10.41 -9.53
CA LEU A 198 -17.97 -10.95 -10.89
C LEU A 198 -17.47 -12.40 -10.88
N LEU A 199 -16.47 -12.80 -10.08
CA LEU A 199 -16.06 -14.21 -10.02
C LEU A 199 -17.15 -15.14 -9.44
N GLU A 200 -17.86 -14.66 -8.43
CA GLU A 200 -18.93 -15.40 -7.73
C GLU A 200 -20.27 -15.34 -8.49
N GLY A 201 -20.51 -14.29 -9.28
CA GLY A 201 -21.69 -14.12 -10.13
C GLY A 201 -21.50 -14.53 -11.60
N VAL A 202 -20.26 -14.53 -12.11
CA VAL A 202 -19.83 -14.90 -13.48
C VAL A 202 -19.07 -16.23 -13.43
N ALA A 203 -19.75 -17.27 -12.95
CA ALA A 203 -19.40 -18.65 -13.27
C ALA A 203 -19.50 -18.97 -14.79
N THR A 204 -19.58 -17.98 -15.70
CA THR A 204 -19.84 -18.22 -17.13
C THR A 204 -19.20 -17.25 -18.13
N GLY A 205 -18.05 -16.57 -17.89
CA GLY A 205 -17.57 -15.69 -18.97
C GLY A 205 -16.17 -15.08 -19.00
N ILE A 206 -15.49 -14.81 -17.88
CA ILE A 206 -14.20 -14.10 -17.94
C ILE A 206 -12.99 -15.04 -17.78
N TRP A 207 -13.21 -16.27 -17.29
CA TRP A 207 -12.16 -17.28 -17.11
C TRP A 207 -12.42 -18.60 -17.85
N SER A 208 -13.26 -18.58 -18.88
CA SER A 208 -13.51 -19.77 -19.70
C SER A 208 -12.53 -19.85 -20.87
N VAL A 209 -11.23 -19.96 -20.59
CA VAL A 209 -10.29 -20.72 -21.44
C VAL A 209 -9.12 -21.21 -20.58
N LEU A 210 -9.22 -22.47 -20.13
CA LEU A 210 -8.08 -23.37 -19.96
C LEU A 210 -7.86 -24.08 -21.30
#